data_AF-A0A963X7S1-F1
#
_entry.id   AF-A0A963X7S1-F1
#
_cell.length_a   1.000
_cell.length_b   1.000
_cell.length_c   1.000
_cell.angle_alpha   90.00
_cell.angle_beta   90.00
_cell.angle_gamma   90.00
#
_symmetry.space_group_name_H-M   'P 1'
#
loop_
_entity.id
_entity.type
_entity.pdbx_description
1 polymer ?
#
loop_
_entity_poly.entity_id
_entity_poly.type
_entity_poly.pdbx_seq_one_letter_code
_entity_poly.pdbx_strand_id
1 'polypeptide(L)'
;ILNLFGLLPWATPEHGSLFFIFSLGVLPILLGISMWFQQKLNPAPTDPAQAAIFAWMPWIFMFMLGSFASGLVLYWITNNTITFIQQYTIMSMHGKRPDIFGNIRAGMKRGSPGK
;
A
#
# COMPACT_ATOMS: atom_id res chain seq x y z
N ILE A 1 0.40 -4.57 17.94
CA ILE A 1 -1.06 -4.45 18.17
C ILE A 1 -1.60 -5.58 19.05
N LEU A 2 -1.11 -6.82 18.91
CA LEU A 2 -1.63 -8.00 19.63
C LEU A 2 -1.53 -7.97 21.15
N ASN A 3 -0.60 -7.20 21.72
CA ASN A 3 -0.53 -6.94 23.16
C ASN A 3 -1.18 -5.60 23.56
N LEU A 4 -2.05 -5.04 22.69
CA LEU A 4 -2.69 -3.73 22.86
C LEU A 4 -1.70 -2.61 23.21
N PHE A 5 -0.61 -2.50 22.44
CA PHE A 5 0.46 -1.52 22.67
C PHE A 5 1.16 -1.66 24.04
N GLY A 6 1.15 -2.86 24.62
CA GLY A 6 1.76 -3.16 25.93
C GLY A 6 0.78 -3.18 27.10
N LEU A 7 -0.53 -3.02 26.85
CA LEU A 7 -1.57 -3.10 27.89
C LEU A 7 -1.76 -4.53 28.43
N LEU A 8 -1.44 -5.55 27.62
CA LEU A 8 -1.59 -6.95 27.99
C LEU A 8 -0.25 -7.57 28.40
N PRO A 9 -0.22 -8.49 29.40
CA PRO A 9 1.00 -8.97 30.04
C PRO A 9 1.83 -9.96 29.19
N TRP A 10 1.42 -10.26 27.96
CA TRP A 10 2.17 -11.13 27.04
C TRP A 10 3.03 -10.31 26.07
N ALA A 11 4.22 -10.83 25.78
CA ALA A 11 5.13 -10.24 24.81
C ALA A 11 4.52 -10.28 23.39
N THR A 12 4.84 -9.27 22.56
CA THR A 12 4.54 -9.34 21.13
C THR A 12 5.35 -10.46 20.49
N PRO A 13 4.78 -11.18 19.49
CA PRO A 13 5.53 -12.15 18.71
C PRO A 13 6.84 -11.57 18.18
N GLU A 14 7.95 -12.31 18.35
CA GLU A 14 9.28 -11.88 17.91
C GLU A 14 9.33 -11.61 16.40
N HIS A 15 10.19 -10.67 16.01
CA HIS A 15 10.32 -10.13 14.64
C HIS A 15 10.70 -11.16 13.56
N GLY A 16 11.06 -12.39 13.93
CA GLY A 16 11.34 -13.51 13.01
C GLY A 16 10.31 -14.64 13.03
N SER A 17 9.27 -14.57 13.87
CA SER A 17 8.24 -15.61 13.92
C SER A 17 7.18 -15.39 12.84
N LEU A 18 6.57 -16.48 12.36
CA LEU A 18 5.40 -16.42 11.47
C LEU A 18 4.28 -15.54 12.04
N PHE A 19 4.18 -15.46 13.37
CA PHE A 19 3.17 -14.69 14.08
C PHE A 19 3.44 -13.17 14.09
N PHE A 20 4.62 -12.71 13.68
CA PHE A 20 4.95 -11.28 13.56
C PHE A 20 4.03 -10.55 12.57
N ILE A 21 3.54 -11.26 11.54
CA ILE A 21 2.57 -10.78 10.55
C ILE A 21 1.31 -10.22 11.24
N PHE A 22 0.88 -10.84 12.34
CA PHE A 22 -0.29 -10.40 13.11
C PHE A 22 0.03 -9.23 14.06
N SER A 23 1.32 -8.98 14.35
CA SER A 23 1.80 -7.85 15.15
C SER A 23 2.36 -6.72 14.29
N LEU A 24 1.97 -6.63 13.03
CA LEU A 24 2.26 -5.49 12.18
C LEU A 24 1.78 -4.20 12.85
N GLY A 25 2.70 -3.23 12.97
CA GLY A 25 2.35 -1.89 13.42
C GLY A 25 1.40 -1.21 12.43
N VAL A 26 0.83 -0.07 12.82
CA VAL A 26 0.00 0.73 11.90
C VAL A 26 0.86 1.30 10.76
N LEU A 27 2.14 1.59 11.01
CA LEU A 27 3.03 2.24 10.04
C LEU A 27 3.28 1.41 8.76
N PRO A 28 3.65 0.12 8.80
CA PRO A 28 3.95 -0.58 7.57
C PRO A 28 2.69 -0.83 6.73
N ILE A 29 1.51 -0.91 7.37
CA ILE A 29 0.21 -0.93 6.67
C ILE A 29 0.02 0.37 5.89
N LEU A 30 0.25 1.53 6.53
CA LEU A 30 0.21 2.82 5.85
C LEU A 30 1.25 2.93 4.74
N LEU A 31 2.45 2.35 4.93
CA LEU A 31 3.47 2.26 3.89
C LEU A 31 2.95 1.50 2.67
N GLY A 32 2.42 0.29 2.84
CA GLY A 32 1.86 -0.52 1.75
C GLY A 32 0.76 0.21 0.99
N ILE A 33 -0.15 0.87 1.72
CA ILE A 33 -1.22 1.68 1.12
C ILE A 33 -0.64 2.87 0.33
N SER A 34 0.31 3.62 0.90
CA SER A 34 0.93 4.78 0.21
C SER A 34 1.67 4.36 -1.06
N MET A 35 2.41 3.25 -1.02
CA MET A 35 3.10 2.68 -2.18
C MET A 35 2.10 2.23 -3.25
N TRP A 36 1.00 1.60 -2.86
CA TRP A 36 -0.06 1.20 -3.78
C TRP A 36 -0.68 2.40 -4.49
N PHE A 37 -0.96 3.49 -3.78
CA PHE A 37 -1.46 4.73 -4.40
C PHE A 37 -0.45 5.34 -5.38
N GLN A 38 0.82 5.40 -4.99
CA GLN A 38 1.87 5.92 -5.85
C GLN A 38 2.04 5.09 -7.11
N GLN A 39 1.94 3.76 -7.00
CA GLN A 39 2.00 2.86 -8.13
C GLN A 39 0.86 3.06 -9.13
N LYS A 40 -0.32 3.49 -8.69
CA LYS A 40 -1.46 3.80 -9.58
C LYS A 40 -1.19 4.99 -10.50
N LEU A 41 -0.25 5.87 -10.16
CA LEU A 41 0.17 6.97 -11.01
C LEU A 41 1.24 6.55 -12.03
N ASN A 42 1.92 5.43 -11.79
CA ASN A 42 2.94 4.91 -12.69
C ASN A 42 2.29 4.12 -13.84
N PRO A 43 2.79 4.26 -15.09
CA PRO A 43 2.36 3.42 -16.20
C PRO A 43 2.55 1.93 -15.87
N ALA A 44 1.51 1.13 -16.10
CA ALA A 44 1.62 -0.31 -15.91
C ALA A 44 2.58 -0.92 -16.96
N PRO A 45 3.42 -1.90 -16.57
CA PRO A 45 4.21 -2.68 -17.53
C PRO A 45 3.31 -3.33 -18.59
N THR A 46 3.81 -3.42 -19.83
CA THR A 46 3.06 -4.00 -20.96
C THR A 46 2.97 -5.53 -20.90
N ASP A 47 3.90 -6.18 -20.19
CA ASP A 47 3.93 -7.63 -19.99
C ASP A 47 3.09 -8.05 -18.76
N PRO A 48 2.12 -8.97 -18.90
CA PRO A 48 1.29 -9.45 -17.80
C PRO A 48 2.09 -10.07 -16.64
N ALA A 49 3.21 -10.74 -16.91
CA ALA A 49 4.03 -11.33 -15.85
C ALA A 49 4.66 -10.26 -14.95
N GLN A 50 5.21 -9.19 -15.56
CA GLN A 50 5.75 -8.05 -14.83
C GLN A 50 4.65 -7.29 -14.09
N ALA A 51 3.50 -7.06 -14.72
CA ALA A 51 2.37 -6.39 -14.08
C ALA A 51 1.91 -7.12 -12.79
N ALA A 52 1.89 -8.45 -12.80
CA ALA A 52 1.59 -9.25 -11.62
C ALA A 52 2.62 -9.03 -10.50
N ILE A 53 3.93 -9.09 -10.82
CA ILE A 53 5.00 -8.85 -9.83
C ILE A 53 4.87 -7.47 -9.20
N PHE A 54 4.69 -6.44 -10.04
CA PHE A 54 4.53 -5.07 -9.59
C PHE A 54 3.29 -4.93 -8.69
N ALA A 55 2.17 -5.58 -8.99
CA ALA A 55 0.96 -5.51 -8.17
C ALA A 55 1.17 -6.07 -6.73
N TRP A 56 2.07 -7.05 -6.57
CA TRP A 56 2.40 -7.65 -5.27
C TRP A 56 3.45 -6.87 -4.49
N MET A 57 4.27 -6.08 -5.17
CA MET A 57 5.43 -5.38 -4.62
C MET A 57 5.10 -4.52 -3.38
N PRO A 58 4.05 -3.67 -3.35
CA PRO A 58 3.72 -2.86 -2.16
C PRO A 58 3.43 -3.71 -0.91
N TRP A 59 2.79 -4.86 -1.11
CA TRP A 59 2.40 -5.76 -0.02
C TRP A 59 3.60 -6.53 0.52
N ILE A 60 4.48 -6.99 -0.37
CA ILE A 60 5.74 -7.62 0.02
C ILE A 60 6.58 -6.62 0.84
N PHE A 61 6.72 -5.38 0.38
CA PHE A 61 7.45 -4.34 1.11
C PHE A 61 6.81 -3.99 2.45
N MET A 62 5.47 -3.99 2.55
CA MET A 62 4.77 -3.78 3.82
C MET A 62 5.16 -4.83 4.89
N PHE A 63 5.21 -6.12 4.55
CA PHE A 63 5.60 -7.16 5.50
C PHE A 63 7.12 -7.15 5.76
N MET A 64 7.93 -6.94 4.72
CA MET A 64 9.39 -6.95 4.82
C MET A 64 9.93 -5.77 5.64
N LEU A 65 9.37 -4.57 5.44
CA LEU A 65 9.81 -3.35 6.13
C LEU A 65 9.12 -3.15 7.48
N GLY A 66 8.22 -4.07 7.86
CA GLY A 66 7.49 -3.99 9.12
C GLY A 66 8.35 -4.10 10.37
N SER A 67 9.55 -4.66 10.24
CA SER A 67 10.56 -4.79 11.30
C SER A 67 11.61 -3.67 11.31
N PHE A 68 11.56 -2.73 10.35
CA PHE A 68 12.52 -1.63 10.26
C PHE A 68 12.19 -0.50 11.24
N ALA A 69 13.17 0.35 11.55
CA ALA A 69 13.01 1.49 12.44
C ALA A 69 11.84 2.39 11.99
N SER A 70 10.95 2.73 12.92
CA SER A 70 9.71 3.47 12.64
C SER A 70 9.94 4.84 11.97
N GLY A 71 11.06 5.51 12.28
CA GLY A 71 11.44 6.78 11.65
C GLY A 71 11.70 6.66 10.14
N LEU A 72 12.34 5.56 9.71
CA LEU A 72 12.57 5.30 8.28
C LEU A 72 11.25 5.02 7.55
N VAL A 73 10.37 4.23 8.16
CA VAL A 73 9.06 3.90 7.60
C VAL A 73 8.20 5.17 7.48
N LEU A 74 8.20 6.02 8.50
CA LEU A 74 7.49 7.30 8.49
C LEU A 74 8.02 8.25 7.41
N TYR A 75 9.35 8.31 7.24
CA TYR A 75 9.98 9.06 6.15
C TYR A 75 9.47 8.60 4.79
N TRP A 76 9.44 7.29 4.52
CA TRP A 76 8.93 6.77 3.25
C TRP A 76 7.45 7.05 3.04
N ILE A 77 6.60 6.87 4.07
CA ILE A 77 5.17 7.20 3.98
C ILE A 77 4.99 8.67 3.59
N THR A 78 5.72 9.55 4.26
CA THR A 78 5.65 10.99 4.02
C THR A 78 6.11 11.31 2.59
N ASN A 79 7.24 10.75 2.16
CA ASN A 79 7.77 10.94 0.81
C ASN A 79 6.82 10.44 -0.29
N ASN A 80 6.27 9.24 -0.13
CA ASN A 80 5.30 8.66 -1.07
C ASN A 80 4.03 9.50 -1.15
N THR A 81 3.55 10.01 -0.01
CA THR A 81 2.36 10.88 0.06
C THR A 81 2.58 12.19 -0.68
N ILE A 82 3.71 12.88 -0.43
CA ILE A 82 4.05 14.13 -1.12
C ILE A 82 4.20 13.87 -2.63
N THR A 83 4.92 12.82 -3.00
CA THR A 83 5.14 12.45 -4.41
C THR A 83 3.83 12.16 -5.11
N PHE A 84 2.92 11.42 -4.46
CA PHE A 84 1.58 11.14 -4.99
C PHE A 84 0.80 12.43 -5.23
N ILE A 85 0.74 13.33 -4.25
CA ILE A 85 0.04 14.61 -4.39
C ILE A 85 0.61 15.44 -5.55
N GLN A 86 1.94 15.52 -5.64
CA GLN A 86 2.62 16.24 -6.71
C GLN A 86 2.28 15.65 -8.08
N GLN A 87 2.46 14.35 -8.26
CA GLN A 87 2.19 13.68 -9.53
C GLN A 87 0.72 13.75 -9.92
N TYR A 88 -0.20 13.51 -8.97
CA TYR A 88 -1.63 13.63 -9.19
C TYR A 88 -2.02 15.02 -9.67
N THR A 89 -1.47 16.06 -9.03
CA THR A 89 -1.71 17.46 -9.40
C THR A 89 -1.21 17.75 -10.82
N ILE A 90 0.02 17.32 -11.15
CA ILE A 90 0.60 17.47 -12.49
C ILE A 90 -0.26 16.80 -13.56
N MET A 91 -0.65 15.55 -13.35
CA MET A 91 -1.49 14.81 -14.30
C MET A 91 -2.87 15.46 -14.48
N SER A 92 -3.46 15.97 -13.39
CA SER A 92 -4.70 16.72 -13.45
C SER A 92 -4.56 18.03 -14.22
N MET A 93 -3.44 18.74 -14.10
CA MET A 93 -3.16 19.96 -14.88
C MET A 93 -3.01 19.66 -16.38
N HIS A 94 -2.45 18.51 -16.75
CA HIS A 94 -2.35 18.06 -18.15
C HIS A 94 -3.64 17.39 -18.69
N GLY A 95 -4.77 17.52 -17.99
CA GLY A 95 -6.08 17.03 -18.45
C GLY A 95 -6.28 15.52 -18.36
N LYS A 96 -5.30 14.76 -17.86
CA LYS A 96 -5.41 13.31 -17.65
C LYS A 96 -5.58 13.02 -16.16
N ARG A 97 -6.80 13.16 -15.62
CA ARG A 97 -7.06 12.78 -14.23
C ARG A 97 -6.79 11.28 -14.07
N PRO A 98 -5.78 10.86 -13.29
CA PRO A 98 -5.46 9.46 -13.15
C PRO A 98 -6.62 8.75 -12.44
N ASP A 99 -7.13 7.69 -13.06
CA ASP A 99 -8.20 6.91 -12.49
C ASP A 99 -7.65 5.88 -11.49
N ILE A 100 -7.56 6.29 -10.23
CA ILE A 100 -7.01 5.49 -9.13
C ILE A 100 -7.89 4.26 -8.83
N PHE A 101 -9.21 4.36 -9.08
CA PHE A 101 -10.20 3.35 -8.67
C PHE A 101 -10.99 2.76 -9.85
N GLY A 102 -10.60 3.04 -11.09
CA GLY A 102 -11.33 2.66 -12.30
C GLY A 102 -11.63 1.17 -12.38
N ASN A 103 -10.62 0.35 -12.11
CA ASN A 103 -10.75 -1.11 -12.15
C ASN A 103 -11.77 -1.63 -11.11
N ILE A 104 -11.84 -0.99 -9.93
CA ILE A 104 -12.76 -1.38 -8.85
C ILE A 104 -14.20 -0.96 -9.21
N ARG A 105 -14.37 0.26 -9.74
CA ARG A 105 -15.67 0.77 -10.21
C ARG A 105 -16.22 -0.02 -11.39
N ALA A 106 -15.36 -0.40 -12.34
CA ALA A 106 -15.73 -1.22 -13.49
C ALA A 106 -16.17 -2.64 -13.08
N GLY A 107 -15.48 -3.23 -12.10
CA GLY A 107 -15.86 -4.53 -11.52
C GLY A 107 -17.27 -4.52 -10.90
N MET A 108 -17.61 -3.48 -10.14
CA MET A 108 -18.96 -3.34 -9.55
C MET A 108 -20.06 -3.19 -10.61
N LYS A 109 -19.82 -2.44 -11.69
CA LYS A 109 -20.81 -2.26 -12.78
C LYS A 109 -21.11 -3.55 -13.53
N ARG A 110 -20.13 -4.45 -13.69
CA ARG A 110 -20.31 -5.74 -14.37
C ARG A 110 -21.21 -6.72 -13.57
N GLY A 111 -21.35 -6.50 -12.26
CA GLY A 111 -22.15 -7.34 -11.36
C GLY A 111 -23.60 -6.89 -11.19
N SER A 112 -24.04 -5.79 -11.82
CA SER A 112 -25.47 -5.46 -11.88
C SER A 112 -26.08 -6.21 -13.06
N PRO A 113 -26.91 -7.23 -12.85
CA PRO A 113 -27.76 -7.73 -13.92
C PRO A 113 -28.63 -6.55 -14.34
N GLY A 114 -28.72 -6.30 -15.64
CA GLY A 114 -29.73 -5.39 -16.15
C GLY A 114 -31.10 -5.81 -15.61
N LYS A 115 -31.87 -4.83 -15.13
CA LYS A 115 -33.32 -4.98 -15.10
C LYS A 115 -33.83 -5.02 -16.54
#